data_AF-A0A0C3NUZ0-F1
#
_entry.id   AF-A0A0C3NUZ0-F1
#
_cell.length_a   1.000
_cell.length_b   1.000
_cell.length_c   1.000
_cell.angle_alpha   90.00
_cell.angle_beta   90.00
_cell.angle_gamma   90.00
#
_symmetry.space_group_name_H-M   'P 1'
#
loop_
_entity.id
_entity.type
_entity.pdbx_description
1 polymer ?
#
loop_
_entity_poly.entity_id
_entity_poly.type
_entity_poly.pdbx_seq_one_letter_code
_entity_poly.pdbx_strand_id
1 'polypeptide(L)'
;MYNNSQSQAWKALVKYGSKWMALKVIKLQHKKDIQQVLGKATIQPGTSAMIKHYQLAIQKVVQLLTKAELDQAAHLVKEWNEIKPPPKAQAEAATSKGQKYAKQFVDDMWKQCGMRVVIMSAWKDKDGKVMVGVNDFNDKLGNGELYLDWEDLHGKWSAYAKKAFGANGMEDGSGEDEASQTTVKAQKGKKRSQFSLSTNDDGMPILPNLLDLWTQKPKDIMRVFITGHYHPCQSPWSMSLACGKMNASVPWAAIADNWASYVSSKYLPPNILFKEPTRLTHHKLIETLEFWKEQQQEHPEYVFQFQRW
;
A
#
# COMPACT_ATOMS: atom_id res chain seq x y z
N MET A 1 44.23 -40.10 10.24
CA MET A 1 43.56 -38.79 10.05
C MET A 1 42.18 -39.07 9.46
N TYR A 2 41.13 -39.09 10.28
CA TYR A 2 39.76 -39.33 9.81
C TYR A 2 39.06 -37.99 9.59
N ASN A 3 38.60 -37.78 8.35
CA ASN A 3 37.98 -36.57 7.87
C ASN A 3 36.48 -36.60 8.17
N ASN A 4 36.04 -35.89 9.21
CA ASN A 4 34.62 -35.70 9.54
C ASN A 4 34.15 -34.31 9.09
N SER A 5 34.09 -34.09 7.78
CA SER A 5 33.33 -32.97 7.22
C SER A 5 31.90 -33.41 6.95
N GLN A 6 31.10 -33.61 8.01
CA GLN A 6 29.65 -33.64 7.86
C GLN A 6 29.22 -32.25 7.41
N SER A 7 28.68 -32.16 6.19
CA SER A 7 28.06 -30.96 5.65
C SER A 7 26.89 -30.56 6.55
N GLN A 8 27.15 -29.69 7.51
CA GLN A 8 26.14 -29.13 8.36
C GLN A 8 25.25 -28.24 7.49
N ALA A 9 24.11 -28.77 7.05
CA ALA A 9 23.14 -28.03 6.25
C ALA A 9 22.84 -26.70 6.95
N TRP A 10 23.14 -25.58 6.29
CA TRP A 10 22.88 -24.25 6.81
C TRP A 10 21.39 -24.11 7.15
N LYS A 11 21.06 -24.12 8.45
CA LYS A 11 19.70 -23.83 8.90
C LYS A 11 19.44 -22.35 8.61
N ALA A 12 18.39 -22.08 7.83
CA ALA A 12 17.97 -20.71 7.55
C ALA A 12 17.69 -19.97 8.87
N LEU A 13 18.32 -18.80 9.04
CA LEU A 13 18.17 -17.94 10.23
C LEU A 13 16.73 -17.44 10.39
N VAL A 14 16.03 -17.19 9.27
CA VAL A 14 14.63 -16.78 9.25
C VAL A 14 13.88 -17.58 8.19
N LYS A 15 12.66 -18.03 8.51
CA LYS A 15 11.77 -18.72 7.57
C LYS A 15 10.69 -17.77 7.09
N TYR A 16 10.82 -17.27 5.86
CA TYR A 16 9.76 -16.51 5.21
C TYR A 16 8.90 -17.40 4.31
N GLY A 17 7.59 -17.25 4.45
CA GLY A 17 6.63 -18.01 3.68
C GLY A 17 6.56 -19.49 4.04
N SER A 18 5.77 -20.20 3.26
CA SER A 18 5.46 -21.62 3.44
C SER A 18 5.77 -22.34 2.14
N LYS A 19 6.22 -23.59 2.22
CA LYS A 19 6.36 -24.46 1.04
C LYS A 19 5.06 -24.47 0.21
N TRP A 20 5.22 -24.57 -1.10
CA TRP A 20 4.14 -24.87 -2.01
C TRP A 20 3.57 -26.25 -1.67
N MET A 21 2.25 -26.36 -1.77
CA MET A 21 1.49 -27.59 -1.56
C MET A 21 0.60 -27.80 -2.79
N ALA A 22 0.22 -29.05 -3.08
CA ALA A 22 -0.55 -29.38 -4.28
C ALA A 22 -1.81 -28.53 -4.40
N LEU A 23 -2.52 -28.34 -3.28
CA LEU A 23 -3.70 -27.48 -3.23
C LEU A 23 -3.42 -26.01 -3.58
N LYS A 24 -2.23 -25.47 -3.28
CA LYS A 24 -1.86 -24.09 -3.68
C LYS A 24 -1.55 -23.99 -5.17
N VAL A 25 -0.92 -25.03 -5.72
CA VAL A 25 -0.67 -25.13 -7.17
C VAL A 25 -2.00 -25.20 -7.92
N ILE A 26 -2.90 -26.09 -7.49
CA ILE A 26 -4.25 -26.25 -8.06
C ILE A 26 -5.04 -24.95 -8.00
N LYS A 27 -5.06 -24.27 -6.84
CA LYS A 27 -5.74 -22.96 -6.71
C LYS A 27 -5.23 -21.93 -7.71
N LEU A 28 -3.94 -21.97 -8.04
CA LEU A 28 -3.34 -21.03 -8.98
C LEU A 28 -3.69 -21.39 -10.43
N GLN A 29 -3.59 -22.68 -10.80
CA GLN A 29 -3.90 -23.17 -12.15
C GLN A 29 -5.38 -23.03 -12.48
N HIS A 30 -6.25 -23.45 -11.56
CA HIS A 30 -7.71 -23.48 -11.73
C HIS A 30 -8.41 -22.26 -11.11
N LYS A 31 -7.70 -21.12 -11.00
CA LYS A 31 -8.24 -19.89 -10.40
C LYS A 31 -9.52 -19.43 -11.11
N LYS A 32 -9.58 -19.57 -12.44
CA LYS A 32 -10.76 -19.21 -13.25
C LYS A 32 -11.95 -20.13 -12.95
N ASP A 33 -11.71 -21.43 -12.87
CA ASP A 33 -12.76 -22.43 -12.60
C ASP A 33 -13.35 -22.22 -11.20
N ILE A 34 -12.49 -21.97 -10.21
CA ILE A 34 -12.92 -21.62 -8.85
C ILE A 34 -13.77 -20.34 -8.85
N GLN A 35 -13.36 -19.31 -9.60
CA GLN A 35 -14.12 -18.07 -9.73
C GLN A 35 -15.46 -18.27 -10.45
N GLN A 36 -15.52 -19.16 -11.44
CA GLN A 36 -16.75 -19.50 -12.14
C GLN A 36 -17.74 -20.23 -11.23
N VAL A 37 -17.27 -21.17 -10.40
CA VAL A 37 -18.10 -21.84 -9.39
C VAL A 37 -18.62 -20.84 -8.36
N LEU A 38 -17.81 -19.85 -7.99
CA LEU A 38 -18.21 -18.79 -7.05
C LEU A 38 -19.18 -17.79 -7.65
N GLY A 39 -19.02 -17.41 -8.92
CA GLY A 39 -19.92 -16.47 -9.59
C GLY A 39 -21.35 -17.00 -9.76
N LYS A 40 -21.53 -18.32 -9.76
CA LYS A 40 -22.86 -18.96 -9.73
C LYS A 40 -23.54 -18.89 -8.35
N ALA A 41 -22.78 -18.62 -7.29
CA ALA A 41 -23.31 -18.47 -5.95
C ALA A 41 -23.54 -16.98 -5.67
N THR A 42 -24.80 -16.53 -5.67
CA THR A 42 -25.20 -15.14 -5.44
C THR A 42 -24.86 -14.69 -4.02
N ILE A 43 -23.59 -14.35 -3.76
CA ILE A 43 -23.07 -14.06 -2.41
C ILE A 43 -22.43 -12.67 -2.37
N GLN A 44 -22.74 -11.93 -1.31
CA GLN A 44 -22.15 -10.63 -1.03
C GLN A 44 -20.65 -10.75 -0.66
N PRO A 45 -19.76 -10.02 -1.34
CA PRO A 45 -18.32 -10.00 -1.02
C PRO A 45 -18.04 -9.60 0.43
N GLY A 46 -17.04 -10.22 1.06
CA GLY A 46 -16.54 -9.84 2.39
C GLY A 46 -17.24 -10.48 3.59
N THR A 47 -18.27 -11.31 3.37
CA THR A 47 -18.96 -12.05 4.45
C THR A 47 -18.18 -13.30 4.89
N SER A 48 -18.38 -13.77 6.13
CA SER A 48 -17.81 -15.04 6.60
C SER A 48 -18.30 -16.24 5.78
N ALA A 49 -19.52 -16.16 5.22
CA ALA A 49 -20.07 -17.11 4.27
C ALA A 49 -19.17 -17.27 3.04
N MET A 50 -18.58 -16.18 2.54
CA MET A 50 -17.67 -16.20 1.39
C MET A 50 -16.48 -17.15 1.59
N ILE A 51 -15.94 -17.26 2.81
CA ILE A 51 -14.81 -18.16 3.11
C ILE A 51 -15.24 -19.62 2.96
N LYS A 52 -16.40 -19.99 3.51
CA LYS A 52 -16.96 -21.34 3.40
C LYS A 52 -17.25 -21.70 1.94
N HIS A 53 -17.86 -20.77 1.19
CA HIS A 53 -18.16 -20.99 -0.23
C HIS A 53 -16.89 -21.07 -1.10
N TYR A 54 -15.85 -20.30 -0.78
CA TYR A 54 -14.55 -20.41 -1.43
C TYR A 54 -13.93 -21.79 -1.22
N GLN A 55 -14.01 -22.34 -0.01
CA GLN A 55 -13.54 -23.70 0.28
C GLN A 55 -14.36 -24.76 -0.49
N LEU A 56 -15.69 -24.63 -0.53
CA LEU A 56 -16.56 -25.52 -1.30
C LEU A 56 -16.27 -25.47 -2.81
N ALA A 57 -16.01 -24.26 -3.34
CA ALA A 57 -15.67 -24.09 -4.75
C ALA A 57 -14.34 -24.80 -5.09
N ILE A 58 -13.34 -24.68 -4.21
CA ILE A 58 -12.08 -25.42 -4.36
C ILE A 58 -12.32 -26.92 -4.34
N GLN A 59 -13.11 -27.44 -3.38
CA GLN A 59 -13.41 -28.87 -3.29
C GLN A 59 -14.09 -29.40 -4.56
N LYS A 60 -15.08 -28.68 -5.08
CA LYS A 60 -15.75 -29.03 -6.33
C LYS A 60 -14.78 -29.10 -7.51
N VAL A 61 -13.90 -28.11 -7.64
CA VAL A 61 -12.89 -28.10 -8.70
C VAL A 61 -11.93 -29.29 -8.53
N VAL A 62 -11.42 -29.53 -7.32
CA VAL A 62 -10.52 -30.67 -7.04
C VAL A 62 -11.16 -32.02 -7.36
N GLN A 63 -12.44 -32.20 -7.07
CA GLN A 63 -13.18 -33.44 -7.38
C GLN A 63 -13.34 -33.70 -8.88
N LEU A 64 -13.29 -32.64 -9.70
CA LEU A 64 -13.39 -32.75 -11.16
C LEU A 64 -12.04 -32.97 -11.84
N LEU A 65 -10.92 -32.86 -11.09
CA LEU A 65 -9.59 -33.09 -11.64
C LEU A 65 -9.34 -34.58 -11.85
N THR A 66 -8.73 -34.89 -12.99
CA THR A 66 -8.24 -36.22 -13.30
C THR A 66 -7.03 -36.59 -12.44
N LYS A 67 -6.74 -37.88 -12.33
CA LYS A 67 -5.52 -38.36 -11.66
C LYS A 67 -4.26 -37.74 -12.26
N ALA A 68 -4.22 -37.60 -13.59
CA ALA A 68 -3.09 -36.99 -14.30
C ALA A 68 -2.86 -35.53 -13.89
N GLU A 69 -3.92 -34.74 -13.74
CA GLU A 69 -3.83 -33.33 -13.29
C GLU A 69 -3.37 -33.23 -11.83
N LEU A 70 -3.83 -34.14 -10.96
CA LEU A 70 -3.37 -34.20 -9.56
C LEU A 70 -1.89 -34.58 -9.47
N ASP A 71 -1.44 -35.55 -10.26
CA ASP A 71 -0.04 -35.98 -10.34
C ASP A 71 0.84 -34.85 -10.89
N GLN A 72 0.37 -34.12 -11.90
CA GLN A 72 1.05 -32.94 -12.42
C GLN A 72 1.19 -31.83 -11.36
N ALA A 73 0.13 -31.57 -10.58
CA ALA A 73 0.20 -30.60 -9.49
C ALA A 73 1.23 -31.02 -8.43
N ALA A 74 1.34 -32.31 -8.12
CA ALA A 74 2.35 -32.83 -7.20
C ALA A 74 3.78 -32.67 -7.75
N HIS A 75 3.99 -32.91 -9.05
CA HIS A 75 5.27 -32.65 -9.71
C HIS A 75 5.67 -31.17 -9.62
N LEU A 76 4.75 -30.26 -9.94
CA LEU A 76 4.97 -28.82 -9.88
C LEU A 76 5.29 -28.33 -8.45
N VAL A 77 4.71 -28.96 -7.41
CA VAL A 77 5.08 -28.64 -6.02
C VAL A 77 6.56 -28.87 -5.77
N LYS A 78 7.11 -29.98 -6.26
CA LYS A 78 8.53 -30.30 -6.10
C LYS A 78 9.37 -29.27 -6.83
N GLU A 79 9.08 -29.06 -8.12
CA GLU A 79 9.79 -28.10 -8.97
C GLU A 79 9.78 -26.67 -8.39
N TRP A 80 8.61 -26.18 -7.94
CA TRP A 80 8.47 -24.80 -7.46
C TRP A 80 9.12 -24.58 -6.10
N ASN A 81 9.22 -25.62 -5.27
CA ASN A 81 9.92 -25.55 -3.99
C ASN A 81 11.44 -25.70 -4.14
N GLU A 82 11.91 -26.41 -5.17
CA GLU A 82 13.34 -26.61 -5.44
C GLU A 82 13.96 -25.47 -6.26
N ILE A 83 13.24 -24.96 -7.26
CA ILE A 83 13.75 -23.97 -8.21
C ILE A 83 13.12 -22.60 -7.91
N LYS A 84 11.90 -22.36 -8.42
CA LYS A 84 11.08 -21.18 -8.14
C LYS A 84 9.68 -21.37 -8.75
N PRO A 85 8.64 -20.74 -8.20
CA PRO A 85 7.32 -20.76 -8.81
C PRO A 85 7.28 -19.91 -10.10
N PRO A 86 6.25 -20.06 -10.95
CA PRO A 86 6.16 -19.34 -12.23
C PRO A 86 6.02 -17.83 -12.03
N PRO A 87 6.32 -16.99 -13.04
CA PRO A 87 6.31 -15.53 -12.93
C PRO A 87 5.00 -14.96 -12.38
N LYS A 88 3.85 -15.48 -12.82
CA LYS A 88 2.53 -15.05 -12.33
C LYS A 88 2.34 -15.31 -10.82
N ALA A 89 2.83 -16.43 -10.32
CA ALA A 89 2.79 -16.75 -8.90
C ALA A 89 3.71 -15.82 -8.09
N GLN A 90 4.89 -15.52 -8.63
CA GLN A 90 5.83 -14.57 -8.02
C GLN A 90 5.24 -13.16 -7.98
N ALA A 91 4.63 -12.69 -9.06
CA ALA A 91 3.95 -11.39 -9.13
C ALA A 91 2.80 -11.27 -8.11
N GLU A 92 1.97 -12.31 -7.98
CA GLU A 92 0.90 -12.37 -7.00
C GLU A 92 1.45 -12.38 -5.56
N ALA A 93 2.53 -13.13 -5.31
CA ALA A 93 3.19 -13.17 -4.01
C ALA A 93 3.86 -11.84 -3.65
N ALA A 94 4.53 -11.17 -4.60
CA ALA A 94 5.12 -9.85 -4.40
C ALA A 94 4.05 -8.83 -3.99
N THR A 95 2.92 -8.83 -4.69
CA THR A 95 1.81 -7.89 -4.43
C THR A 95 1.08 -8.18 -3.11
N SER A 96 0.86 -9.46 -2.78
CA SER A 96 0.03 -9.84 -1.62
C SER A 96 0.81 -10.03 -0.32
N LYS A 97 2.08 -10.41 -0.40
CA LYS A 97 2.91 -10.79 0.76
C LYS A 97 4.21 -10.00 0.88
N GLY A 98 4.73 -9.44 -0.20
CA GLY A 98 6.03 -8.77 -0.22
C GLY A 98 6.18 -7.73 0.90
N GLN A 99 5.19 -6.84 1.03
CA GLN A 99 5.18 -5.82 2.09
C GLN A 99 5.13 -6.42 3.51
N LYS A 100 4.44 -7.55 3.71
CA LYS A 100 4.34 -8.21 5.02
C LYS A 100 5.69 -8.81 5.43
N TYR A 101 6.38 -9.46 4.50
CA TYR A 101 7.73 -9.99 4.76
C TYR A 101 8.73 -8.86 5.00
N ALA A 102 8.67 -7.80 4.19
CA ALA A 102 9.46 -6.59 4.40
C ALA A 102 9.25 -6.03 5.80
N LYS A 103 8.00 -5.85 6.24
CA LYS A 103 7.68 -5.36 7.59
C LYS A 103 8.27 -6.27 8.66
N GLN A 104 8.06 -7.58 8.57
CA GLN A 104 8.57 -8.52 9.56
C GLN A 104 10.10 -8.48 9.65
N PHE A 105 10.79 -8.43 8.51
CA PHE A 105 12.24 -8.25 8.47
C PHE A 105 12.68 -6.97 9.17
N VAL A 106 12.06 -5.82 8.85
CA VAL A 106 12.40 -4.55 9.48
C VAL A 106 12.12 -4.57 10.99
N ASP A 107 10.99 -5.15 11.43
CA ASP A 107 10.66 -5.31 12.84
C ASP A 107 11.74 -6.13 13.59
N ASP A 108 12.20 -7.23 12.99
CA ASP A 108 13.23 -8.11 13.57
C ASP A 108 14.59 -7.40 13.64
N MET A 109 14.98 -6.70 12.58
CA MET A 109 16.23 -5.92 12.54
C MET A 109 16.25 -4.80 13.58
N TRP A 110 15.12 -4.13 13.81
CA TRP A 110 15.03 -3.14 14.87
C TRP A 110 15.12 -3.77 16.26
N LYS A 111 14.30 -4.79 16.53
CA LYS A 111 14.21 -5.39 17.88
C LYS A 111 15.49 -6.12 18.30
N GLN A 112 16.12 -6.82 17.38
CA GLN A 112 17.27 -7.67 17.69
C GLN A 112 18.60 -6.95 17.48
N CYS A 113 18.66 -6.01 16.53
CA CYS A 113 19.92 -5.38 16.12
C CYS A 113 19.93 -3.85 16.30
N GLY A 114 18.83 -3.23 16.73
CA GLY A 114 18.73 -1.77 16.83
C GLY A 114 18.79 -1.03 15.48
N MET A 115 18.59 -1.75 14.37
CA MET A 115 18.79 -1.21 13.02
C MET A 115 17.53 -0.54 12.47
N ARG A 116 17.74 0.58 11.76
CA ARG A 116 16.73 1.19 10.88
C ARG A 116 16.98 0.71 9.46
N VAL A 117 15.92 0.31 8.76
CA VAL A 117 16.04 -0.31 7.44
C VAL A 117 15.03 0.29 6.49
N VAL A 118 15.50 0.60 5.28
CA VAL A 118 14.66 0.95 4.12
C VAL A 118 14.91 -0.10 3.04
N ILE A 119 13.85 -0.67 2.48
CA ILE A 119 13.95 -1.77 1.51
C ILE A 119 13.50 -1.28 0.13
N MET A 120 14.43 -1.21 -0.81
CA MET A 120 14.13 -1.03 -2.23
C MET A 120 13.98 -2.39 -2.89
N SER A 121 12.86 -2.58 -3.59
CA SER A 121 12.52 -3.85 -4.23
C SER A 121 12.12 -3.63 -5.68
N ALA A 122 12.36 -4.64 -6.51
CA ALA A 122 11.92 -4.68 -7.89
C ALA A 122 11.42 -6.09 -8.25
N TRP A 123 10.35 -6.18 -9.03
CA TRP A 123 9.75 -7.45 -9.44
C TRP A 123 9.06 -7.32 -10.80
N LYS A 124 8.80 -8.44 -11.48
CA LYS A 124 7.92 -8.45 -12.66
C LYS A 124 6.47 -8.61 -12.21
N ASP A 125 5.56 -7.80 -12.75
CA ASP A 125 4.13 -7.98 -12.53
C ASP A 125 3.57 -9.15 -13.36
N LYS A 126 2.25 -9.35 -13.30
CA LYS A 126 1.56 -10.44 -14.01
C LYS A 126 1.71 -10.35 -15.54
N ASP A 127 1.99 -9.16 -16.06
CA ASP A 127 2.13 -8.86 -17.49
C ASP A 127 3.63 -8.82 -17.89
N GLY A 128 4.52 -9.18 -16.97
CA GLY A 128 5.96 -9.21 -17.19
C GLY A 128 6.64 -7.85 -17.07
N LYS A 129 5.89 -6.79 -16.78
CA LYS A 129 6.42 -5.43 -16.65
C LYS A 129 7.23 -5.31 -15.36
N VAL A 130 8.38 -4.65 -15.46
CA VAL A 130 9.23 -4.36 -14.30
C VAL A 130 8.57 -3.29 -13.43
N MET A 131 8.37 -3.64 -12.16
CA MET A 131 7.86 -2.81 -11.09
C MET A 131 8.96 -2.54 -10.09
N VAL A 132 8.91 -1.36 -9.47
CA VAL A 132 9.79 -0.98 -8.36
C VAL A 132 8.96 -0.47 -7.20
N GLY A 133 9.49 -0.60 -5.98
CA GLY A 133 8.83 -0.08 -4.78
C GLY A 133 9.80 0.07 -3.61
N VAL A 134 9.47 1.00 -2.73
CA VAL A 134 10.18 1.25 -1.47
C VAL A 134 9.27 0.84 -0.32
N ASN A 135 9.81 0.07 0.62
CA ASN A 135 9.16 -0.25 1.88
C ASN A 135 9.95 0.40 3.01
N ASP A 136 9.33 1.39 3.64
CA ASP A 136 9.84 2.05 4.84
C ASP A 136 8.77 1.95 5.94
N PHE A 137 9.22 1.51 7.11
CA PHE A 137 8.39 1.33 8.30
C PHE A 137 9.01 1.97 9.53
N ASN A 138 10.05 2.80 9.38
CA ASN A 138 10.78 3.36 10.50
C ASN A 138 9.91 4.29 11.37
N ASP A 139 8.87 4.91 10.79
CA ASP A 139 7.86 5.70 11.51
C ASP A 139 6.97 4.90 12.45
N LYS A 140 7.00 3.57 12.37
CA LYS A 140 6.24 2.66 13.24
C LYS A 140 7.10 2.03 14.32
N LEU A 141 8.37 2.39 14.40
CA LEU A 141 9.36 1.75 15.24
C LEU A 141 9.98 2.78 16.18
N GLY A 142 9.61 2.73 17.47
CA GLY A 142 10.10 3.70 18.46
C GLY A 142 9.85 5.15 18.03
N ASN A 143 10.89 5.99 18.11
CA ASN A 143 10.89 7.39 17.70
C ASN A 143 11.41 7.63 16.27
N GLY A 144 11.39 6.61 15.41
CA GLY A 144 11.92 6.72 14.04
C GLY A 144 11.05 7.59 13.13
N GLU A 145 11.65 8.07 12.04
CA GLU A 145 10.97 8.82 10.98
C GLU A 145 11.16 8.10 9.63
N LEU A 146 10.32 8.43 8.65
CA LEU A 146 10.49 7.92 7.29
C LEU A 146 11.69 8.59 6.62
N TYR A 147 12.35 7.85 5.74
CA TYR A 147 13.34 8.37 4.81
C TYR A 147 12.64 9.13 3.68
N LEU A 148 12.88 10.44 3.60
CA LEU A 148 12.18 11.35 2.68
C LEU A 148 12.86 11.46 1.31
N ASP A 149 14.17 11.26 1.23
CA ASP A 149 14.97 11.50 0.01
C ASP A 149 14.94 10.31 -0.97
N TRP A 150 13.80 9.62 -1.07
CA TRP A 150 13.65 8.46 -1.96
C TRP A 150 13.51 8.87 -3.43
N GLU A 151 13.02 10.08 -3.70
CA GLU A 151 12.76 10.57 -5.06
C GLU A 151 14.05 10.61 -5.89
N ASP A 152 15.15 11.04 -5.28
CA ASP A 152 16.49 11.08 -5.90
C ASP A 152 17.04 9.67 -6.22
N LEU A 153 16.64 8.67 -5.44
CA LEU A 153 17.06 7.27 -5.61
C LEU A 153 16.16 6.51 -6.59
N HIS A 154 14.92 6.96 -6.79
CA HIS A 154 13.94 6.26 -7.60
C HIS A 154 14.39 6.09 -9.06
N GLY A 155 14.92 7.14 -9.67
CA GLY A 155 15.40 7.10 -11.06
C GLY A 155 16.52 6.08 -11.24
N LYS A 156 17.52 6.12 -10.37
CA LYS A 156 18.68 5.22 -10.38
C LYS A 156 18.25 3.76 -10.16
N TRP A 157 17.39 3.51 -9.18
CA TRP A 157 16.86 2.18 -8.89
C TRP A 157 16.01 1.63 -10.03
N SER A 158 15.16 2.47 -10.63
CA SER A 158 14.32 2.09 -11.78
C SER A 158 15.16 1.70 -12.99
N ALA A 159 16.21 2.47 -13.29
CA ALA A 159 17.12 2.17 -14.39
C ALA A 159 17.86 0.85 -14.15
N TYR A 160 18.39 0.66 -12.93
CA TYR A 160 19.01 -0.60 -12.53
C TYR A 160 18.05 -1.78 -12.68
N ALA A 161 16.82 -1.65 -12.16
CA ALA A 161 15.82 -2.72 -12.20
C ALA A 161 15.48 -3.12 -13.64
N LYS A 162 15.24 -2.15 -14.54
CA LYS A 162 14.99 -2.44 -15.97
C LYS A 162 16.13 -3.22 -16.60
N LYS A 163 17.37 -2.80 -16.37
CA LYS A 163 18.57 -3.48 -16.85
C LYS A 163 18.69 -4.90 -16.27
N ALA A 164 18.52 -5.05 -14.96
CA ALA A 164 18.63 -6.33 -14.25
C ALA A 164 17.57 -7.35 -14.71
N PHE A 165 16.39 -6.89 -15.10
CA PHE A 165 15.31 -7.74 -15.62
C PHE A 165 15.31 -7.94 -17.14
N GLY A 166 16.30 -7.38 -17.85
CA GLY A 166 16.45 -7.50 -19.30
C GLY A 166 15.38 -6.74 -20.10
N ALA A 167 14.83 -5.66 -19.56
CA ALA A 167 13.76 -4.87 -20.18
C ALA A 167 14.31 -3.69 -21.02
N ASN A 168 15.45 -3.89 -21.69
CA ASN A 168 15.90 -2.96 -22.72
C ASN A 168 15.22 -3.36 -24.03
N GLY A 169 14.50 -2.42 -24.64
CA GLY A 169 13.81 -2.64 -25.90
C GLY A 169 14.75 -3.12 -26.98
N MET A 170 14.25 -4.02 -27.81
CA MET A 170 14.70 -4.18 -29.18
C MET A 170 14.39 -2.85 -29.86
N GLU A 171 15.41 -2.02 -30.07
CA GLU A 171 15.35 -0.93 -31.05
C GLU A 171 15.24 -1.60 -32.42
N ASP A 172 14.02 -1.70 -32.95
CA ASP A 172 13.88 -1.71 -34.41
C ASP A 172 13.98 -0.25 -34.86
N GLY A 173 14.92 -0.01 -35.76
CA GLY A 173 15.08 1.28 -36.40
C GLY A 173 14.12 1.38 -37.56
N SER A 174 13.18 2.32 -37.51
CA SER A 174 12.76 3.09 -38.67
C SER A 174 11.92 4.29 -38.26
N GLY A 175 12.26 5.44 -38.85
CA GLY A 175 11.34 6.57 -39.00
C GLY A 175 11.28 7.54 -37.82
N GLU A 176 11.95 8.68 -37.99
CA GLU A 176 11.55 9.94 -37.38
C GLU A 176 10.04 10.15 -37.61
N ASP A 177 9.26 10.24 -36.55
CA ASP A 177 8.08 11.09 -36.49
C ASP A 177 7.72 11.38 -35.03
N GLU A 178 7.58 12.67 -34.77
CA GLU A 178 7.12 13.30 -33.54
C GLU A 178 5.83 12.66 -32.98
N ALA A 179 5.70 12.71 -31.65
CA ALA A 179 4.54 12.29 -30.86
C ALA A 179 4.33 10.77 -30.64
N SER A 180 5.08 10.20 -29.71
CA SER A 180 4.56 9.22 -28.73
C SER A 180 5.55 8.99 -27.59
N GLN A 181 5.57 9.91 -26.61
CA GLN A 181 6.11 9.59 -25.29
C GLN A 181 5.31 8.40 -24.72
N THR A 182 5.87 7.19 -24.86
CA THR A 182 5.37 5.99 -24.19
C THR A 182 5.61 6.19 -22.69
N THR A 183 4.60 6.78 -22.05
CA THR A 183 4.55 7.04 -20.62
C THR A 183 4.64 5.72 -19.88
N VAL A 184 5.84 5.42 -19.37
CA VAL A 184 6.05 4.39 -18.37
C VAL A 184 5.19 4.80 -17.17
N LYS A 185 3.98 4.23 -17.07
CA LYS A 185 3.17 4.33 -15.87
C LYS A 185 4.00 3.71 -14.75
N ALA A 186 4.72 4.56 -14.00
CA ALA A 186 4.91 4.35 -12.59
C ALA A 186 3.54 3.91 -12.07
N GLN A 187 3.50 2.90 -11.21
CA GLN A 187 2.35 2.77 -10.35
C GLN A 187 2.42 4.00 -9.42
N LYS A 188 2.00 5.18 -9.92
CA LYS A 188 1.47 6.27 -9.09
C LYS A 188 0.59 5.55 -8.12
N GLY A 189 1.03 5.52 -6.86
CA GLY A 189 0.53 4.62 -5.84
C GLY A 189 -0.96 4.43 -6.06
N LYS A 190 -1.32 3.21 -6.50
CA LYS A 190 -2.69 2.73 -6.78
C LYS A 190 -3.69 3.79 -6.34
N LYS A 191 -4.25 4.62 -7.26
CA LYS A 191 -5.14 5.79 -6.98
C LYS A 191 -5.71 5.58 -5.59
N ARG A 192 -5.07 6.18 -4.57
CA ARG A 192 -5.25 5.77 -3.15
C ARG A 192 -6.75 5.65 -2.99
N SER A 193 -7.26 4.49 -2.58
CA SER A 193 -8.70 4.26 -2.43
C SER A 193 -9.26 5.55 -1.87
N GLN A 194 -10.13 6.23 -2.64
CA GLN A 194 -10.61 7.55 -2.29
C GLN A 194 -11.26 7.40 -0.92
N PHE A 195 -10.48 7.72 0.11
CA PHE A 195 -10.89 7.58 1.47
C PHE A 195 -11.84 8.75 1.65
N SER A 196 -13.13 8.46 1.66
CA SER A 196 -14.16 9.49 1.78
C SER A 196 -14.59 9.54 3.24
N LEU A 197 -14.59 10.75 3.81
CA LEU A 197 -15.32 11.02 5.04
C LEU A 197 -16.78 11.29 4.69
N SER A 198 -17.69 10.87 5.57
CA SER A 198 -19.08 11.35 5.53
C SER A 198 -19.08 12.85 5.78
N THR A 199 -20.07 13.56 5.25
CA THR A 199 -20.25 15.00 5.45
C THR A 199 -21.48 15.28 6.30
N ASN A 200 -21.49 16.38 7.03
CA ASN A 200 -22.69 16.92 7.67
C ASN A 200 -23.57 17.65 6.63
N ASP A 201 -24.68 18.23 7.09
CA ASP A 201 -25.64 18.96 6.26
C ASP A 201 -25.02 20.19 5.58
N ASP A 202 -23.96 20.76 6.16
CA ASP A 202 -23.18 21.88 5.60
C ASP A 202 -22.11 21.43 4.58
N GLY A 203 -22.01 20.13 4.29
CA GLY A 203 -20.99 19.56 3.41
C GLY A 203 -19.61 19.41 4.05
N MET A 204 -19.47 19.68 5.35
CA MET A 204 -18.21 19.60 6.08
C MET A 204 -17.90 18.16 6.49
N PRO A 205 -16.63 17.72 6.42
CA PRO A 205 -16.28 16.33 6.71
C PRO A 205 -16.40 15.98 8.20
N ILE A 206 -17.04 14.86 8.50
CA ILE A 206 -17.20 14.31 9.86
C ILE A 206 -16.10 13.28 10.12
N LEU A 207 -15.38 13.43 11.24
CA LEU A 207 -14.37 12.46 11.65
C LEU A 207 -15.03 11.16 12.17
N PRO A 208 -14.48 9.98 11.84
CA PRO A 208 -14.93 8.71 12.41
C PRO A 208 -14.82 8.69 13.94
N ASN A 209 -15.48 7.73 14.59
CA ASN A 209 -15.36 7.56 16.03
C ASN A 209 -13.94 7.15 16.43
N LEU A 210 -13.54 7.46 17.67
CA LEU A 210 -12.19 7.21 18.17
C LEU A 210 -11.71 5.79 17.85
N LEU A 211 -12.48 4.76 18.20
CA LEU A 211 -12.14 3.36 17.93
C LEU A 211 -11.87 3.05 16.44
N ASP A 212 -12.53 3.78 15.53
CA ASP A 212 -12.33 3.68 14.09
C ASP A 212 -11.09 4.45 13.62
N LEU A 213 -10.73 5.57 14.27
CA LEU A 213 -9.49 6.32 13.99
C LEU A 213 -8.25 5.45 14.25
N TRP A 214 -8.25 4.65 15.33
CA TRP A 214 -7.14 3.76 15.72
C TRP A 214 -6.95 2.56 14.78
N THR A 215 -8.01 2.17 14.05
CA THR A 215 -7.97 1.00 13.15
C THR A 215 -7.73 1.37 11.67
N GLN A 216 -7.86 2.64 11.33
CA GLN A 216 -7.74 3.16 9.97
C GLN A 216 -6.36 3.83 9.72
N LYS A 217 -6.17 4.47 8.56
CA LYS A 217 -4.93 5.17 8.20
C LYS A 217 -5.06 6.65 8.63
N PRO A 218 -4.54 7.08 9.80
CA PRO A 218 -4.84 8.41 10.35
C PRO A 218 -4.31 9.53 9.46
N LYS A 219 -3.18 9.30 8.78
CA LYS A 219 -2.62 10.20 7.76
C LYS A 219 -3.60 10.47 6.61
N ASP A 220 -4.34 9.46 6.17
CA ASP A 220 -5.33 9.61 5.09
C ASP A 220 -6.59 10.33 5.61
N ILE A 221 -7.05 10.01 6.82
CA ILE A 221 -8.19 10.69 7.49
C ILE A 221 -7.90 12.18 7.64
N MET A 222 -6.77 12.53 8.25
CA MET A 222 -6.40 13.93 8.49
C MET A 222 -6.27 14.71 7.18
N ARG A 223 -5.66 14.10 6.15
CA ARG A 223 -5.52 14.75 4.84
C ARG A 223 -6.89 15.03 4.20
N VAL A 224 -7.81 14.06 4.23
CA VAL A 224 -9.15 14.21 3.67
C VAL A 224 -9.96 15.23 4.45
N PHE A 225 -9.85 15.21 5.79
CA PHE A 225 -10.49 16.18 6.66
C PHE A 225 -10.04 17.62 6.36
N ILE A 226 -8.72 17.86 6.32
CA ILE A 226 -8.16 19.18 6.00
C ILE A 226 -8.55 19.61 4.56
N THR A 227 -8.51 18.68 3.61
CA THR A 227 -8.89 18.98 2.22
C THR A 227 -10.37 19.36 2.13
N GLY A 228 -11.26 18.71 2.87
CA GLY A 228 -12.68 19.07 2.91
C GLY A 228 -12.93 20.44 3.54
N HIS A 229 -12.10 20.89 4.48
CA HIS A 229 -12.19 22.24 5.04
C HIS A 229 -11.57 23.31 4.12
N TYR A 230 -10.68 22.91 3.21
CA TYR A 230 -10.14 23.80 2.18
C TYR A 230 -11.10 23.90 0.97
N HIS A 231 -11.78 22.79 0.65
CA HIS A 231 -12.76 22.61 -0.42
C HIS A 231 -14.01 21.87 0.11
N PRO A 232 -15.08 22.59 0.47
CA PRO A 232 -16.28 21.99 1.07
C PRO A 232 -17.04 21.03 0.13
N CYS A 233 -16.67 20.95 -1.15
CA CYS A 233 -17.24 19.97 -2.07
C CYS A 233 -16.11 19.14 -2.70
N GLN A 234 -16.18 17.81 -2.55
CA GLN A 234 -15.26 16.86 -3.20
C GLN A 234 -15.33 16.89 -4.74
N SER A 235 -16.16 17.77 -5.30
CA SER A 235 -16.11 18.13 -6.71
C SER A 235 -14.80 18.83 -7.03
N PRO A 236 -14.08 18.40 -8.09
CA PRO A 236 -12.89 19.08 -8.58
C PRO A 236 -13.15 20.53 -8.97
N TRP A 237 -14.42 20.94 -9.16
CA TRP A 237 -14.85 22.26 -9.63
C TRP A 237 -15.39 23.18 -8.52
N SER A 238 -15.05 22.92 -7.26
CA SER A 238 -15.46 23.75 -6.13
C SER A 238 -14.46 24.87 -5.83
N MET A 239 -14.97 26.04 -5.43
CA MET A 239 -14.14 27.19 -5.07
C MET A 239 -13.57 26.99 -3.67
N SER A 240 -12.27 27.22 -3.49
CA SER A 240 -11.66 27.17 -2.15
C SER A 240 -12.21 28.29 -1.26
N LEU A 241 -12.65 27.95 -0.05
CA LEU A 241 -13.13 28.93 0.94
C LEU A 241 -12.01 29.83 1.50
N ALA A 242 -10.76 29.38 1.39
CA ALA A 242 -9.60 30.09 1.92
C ALA A 242 -9.03 31.12 0.93
N CYS A 243 -8.87 30.74 -0.33
CA CYS A 243 -8.20 31.57 -1.34
C CYS A 243 -9.08 32.02 -2.51
N GLY A 244 -10.38 31.65 -2.53
CA GLY A 244 -11.34 32.06 -3.57
C GLY A 244 -11.02 31.54 -4.99
N LYS A 245 -10.09 30.58 -5.13
CA LYS A 245 -9.66 30.04 -6.44
C LYS A 245 -10.33 28.72 -6.73
N MET A 246 -10.70 28.53 -7.99
CA MET A 246 -11.19 27.27 -8.52
C MET A 246 -10.04 26.26 -8.60
N ASN A 247 -10.30 24.99 -8.26
CA ASN A 247 -9.36 23.88 -8.39
C ASN A 247 -8.04 24.04 -7.61
N ALA A 248 -8.01 24.90 -6.59
CA ALA A 248 -6.82 25.07 -5.74
C ALA A 248 -6.50 23.77 -4.99
N SER A 249 -5.23 23.50 -4.70
CA SER A 249 -4.84 22.43 -3.78
C SER A 249 -4.38 23.05 -2.47
N VAL A 250 -4.50 22.31 -1.36
CA VAL A 250 -3.96 22.74 -0.07
C VAL A 250 -2.45 22.99 -0.26
N PRO A 251 -1.94 24.20 0.01
CA PRO A 251 -0.56 24.55 -0.29
C PRO A 251 0.38 24.03 0.81
N TRP A 252 0.54 22.70 0.89
CA TRP A 252 1.30 22.02 1.96
C TRP A 252 2.73 22.55 2.12
N ALA A 253 3.39 22.88 1.02
CA ALA A 253 4.74 23.47 1.03
C ALA A 253 4.74 24.86 1.69
N ALA A 254 3.82 25.75 1.32
CA ALA A 254 3.74 27.08 1.92
C ALA A 254 3.29 27.04 3.39
N ILE A 255 2.38 26.13 3.74
CA ILE A 255 1.97 25.86 5.13
C ILE A 255 3.17 25.38 5.95
N ALA A 256 4.03 24.53 5.38
CA ALA A 256 5.21 24.05 6.09
C ALA A 256 6.19 25.18 6.47
N ASP A 257 6.29 26.20 5.62
CA ASP A 257 7.20 27.34 5.83
C ASP A 257 6.60 28.39 6.78
N ASN A 258 5.28 28.60 6.76
CA ASN A 258 4.62 29.61 7.59
C ASN A 258 3.20 29.23 8.03
N TRP A 259 3.03 28.12 8.75
CA TRP A 259 1.69 27.59 9.07
C TRP A 259 0.76 28.58 9.78
N ALA A 260 1.30 29.49 10.60
CA ALA A 260 0.54 30.42 11.43
C ALA A 260 -0.27 31.46 10.61
N SER A 261 0.14 31.73 9.36
CA SER A 261 -0.63 32.57 8.43
C SER A 261 -1.78 31.82 7.74
N TYR A 262 -1.82 30.50 7.87
CA TYR A 262 -2.81 29.64 7.21
C TYR A 262 -3.85 29.09 8.18
N VAL A 263 -3.47 28.81 9.43
CA VAL A 263 -4.35 28.22 10.45
C VAL A 263 -4.10 28.89 11.79
N SER A 264 -5.18 29.34 12.44
CA SER A 264 -5.09 29.89 13.80
C SER A 264 -4.80 28.78 14.82
N SER A 265 -3.92 29.06 15.79
CA SER A 265 -3.55 28.11 16.85
C SER A 265 -4.74 27.61 17.67
N LYS A 266 -5.85 28.35 17.72
CA LYS A 266 -7.09 27.92 18.39
C LYS A 266 -7.71 26.64 17.82
N TYR A 267 -7.39 26.29 16.57
CA TYR A 267 -7.86 25.08 15.90
C TYR A 267 -6.89 23.90 16.04
N LEU A 268 -5.87 24.00 16.90
CA LEU A 268 -4.83 22.99 17.05
C LEU A 268 -4.70 22.59 18.53
N PRO A 269 -4.30 21.35 18.81
CA PRO A 269 -3.90 20.95 20.15
C PRO A 269 -2.73 21.81 20.68
N PRO A 270 -2.62 22.01 21.99
CA PRO A 270 -1.49 22.69 22.60
C PRO A 270 -0.16 22.06 22.14
N ASN A 271 0.83 22.89 21.77
CA ASN A 271 2.18 22.47 21.37
C ASN A 271 2.29 21.61 20.09
N ILE A 272 1.21 21.46 19.30
CA ILE A 272 1.28 20.81 17.99
C ILE A 272 1.24 21.86 16.87
N LEU A 273 2.30 21.88 16.06
CA LEU A 273 2.38 22.72 14.87
C LEU A 273 1.56 22.10 13.73
N PHE A 274 0.80 22.92 13.01
CA PHE A 274 0.09 22.47 11.82
C PHE A 274 1.08 22.16 10.69
N LYS A 275 1.11 20.89 10.27
CA LYS A 275 1.98 20.39 9.21
C LYS A 275 1.22 19.41 8.34
N GLU A 276 1.79 19.12 7.17
CA GLU A 276 1.30 18.05 6.32
C GLU A 276 1.23 16.71 7.09
N PRO A 277 0.13 15.93 6.99
CA PRO A 277 -0.05 14.72 7.78
C PRO A 277 1.07 13.68 7.67
N THR A 278 1.77 13.63 6.54
CA THR A 278 2.94 12.74 6.33
C THR A 278 4.14 13.11 7.20
N ARG A 279 4.25 14.38 7.62
CA ARG A 279 5.33 14.94 8.44
C ARG A 279 5.04 14.92 9.94
N LEU A 280 3.85 14.45 10.33
CA LEU A 280 3.48 14.28 11.74
C LEU A 280 3.74 12.84 12.20
N THR A 281 4.27 12.72 13.42
CA THR A 281 4.39 11.43 14.12
C THR A 281 3.00 10.84 14.39
N HIS A 282 2.89 9.53 14.52
CA HIS A 282 1.61 8.86 14.80
C HIS A 282 0.89 9.42 16.05
N HIS A 283 1.62 9.66 17.13
CA HIS A 283 1.05 10.23 18.36
C HIS A 283 0.40 11.61 18.11
N LYS A 284 1.16 12.56 17.55
CA LYS A 284 0.65 13.89 17.17
C LYS A 284 -0.52 13.85 16.18
N LEU A 285 -0.52 12.88 15.27
CA LEU A 285 -1.64 12.68 14.33
C LEU A 285 -2.93 12.30 15.06
N ILE A 286 -2.82 11.35 15.99
CA ILE A 286 -3.97 10.91 16.79
C ILE A 286 -4.43 12.06 17.68
N GLU A 287 -3.53 12.70 18.44
CA GLU A 287 -3.87 13.83 19.31
C GLU A 287 -4.57 14.97 18.56
N THR A 288 -4.14 15.28 17.33
CA THR A 288 -4.81 16.30 16.50
C THR A 288 -6.20 15.85 16.02
N LEU A 289 -6.36 14.58 15.64
CA LEU A 289 -7.65 14.05 15.20
C LEU A 289 -8.63 13.90 16.36
N GLU A 290 -8.17 13.52 17.54
CA GLU A 290 -8.96 13.44 18.77
C GLU A 290 -9.45 14.83 19.17
N PHE A 291 -8.55 15.82 19.19
CA PHE A 291 -8.90 17.22 19.43
C PHE A 291 -9.99 17.72 18.48
N TRP A 292 -9.84 17.51 17.16
CA TRP A 292 -10.88 17.91 16.21
C TRP A 292 -12.18 17.12 16.37
N LYS A 293 -12.12 15.86 16.80
CA LYS A 293 -13.30 15.05 17.06
C LYS A 293 -14.07 15.55 18.28
N GLU A 294 -13.38 15.94 19.34
CA GLU A 294 -13.97 16.58 20.53
C GLU A 294 -14.60 17.92 20.14
N GLN A 295 -13.90 18.75 19.36
CA GLN A 295 -14.46 20.01 18.85
C GLN A 295 -15.71 19.79 17.98
N GLN A 296 -15.81 18.70 17.21
CA GLN A 296 -17.03 18.36 16.47
C GLN A 296 -18.24 18.05 17.36
N GLN A 297 -17.99 17.60 18.59
CA GLN A 297 -19.05 17.28 19.55
C GLN A 297 -19.46 18.51 20.36
N GLU A 298 -18.51 19.37 20.71
CA GLU A 298 -18.74 20.55 21.56
C GLU A 298 -19.14 21.80 20.77
N HIS A 299 -18.51 22.04 19.62
CA HIS A 299 -18.63 23.26 18.80
C HIS A 299 -18.58 22.94 17.29
N PRO A 300 -19.62 22.30 16.72
CA PRO A 300 -19.61 21.77 15.35
C PRO A 300 -19.34 22.84 14.27
N GLU A 301 -19.60 24.11 14.56
CA GLU A 301 -19.37 25.25 13.68
C GLU A 301 -17.92 25.82 13.73
N TYR A 302 -17.10 25.43 14.71
CA TYR A 302 -15.75 25.98 14.94
C TYR A 302 -14.62 24.93 14.97
N VAL A 303 -14.81 23.81 14.30
CA VAL A 303 -13.90 22.66 14.39
C VAL A 303 -12.52 22.95 13.80
N PHE A 304 -12.48 23.48 12.58
CA PHE A 304 -11.24 23.79 11.88
C PHE A 304 -11.53 24.81 10.77
N GLN A 305 -10.66 25.79 10.58
CA GLN A 305 -10.79 26.73 9.48
C GLN A 305 -9.43 27.23 9.01
N PHE A 306 -9.27 27.33 7.70
CA PHE A 306 -8.19 28.11 7.11
C PHE A 306 -8.45 29.59 7.28
N GLN A 307 -7.41 30.34 7.62
CA GLN A 307 -7.44 31.79 7.49
C GLN A 307 -7.67 32.15 6.02
N ARG A 308 -8.44 33.20 5.75
CA ARG A 308 -8.59 33.69 4.37
C ARG A 308 -7.33 34.47 3.99
N TRP A 309 -6.83 34.25 2.79
CA TRP A 309 -5.71 35.00 2.22
C TRP A 309 -5.88 35.19 0.71
#